data_AF-A0A5B7C7H4-F1
#
_entry.id   AF-A0A5B7C7H4-F1
#
_cell.length_a   1.000
_cell.length_b   1.000
_cell.length_c   1.000
_cell.angle_alpha   90.00
_cell.angle_beta   90.00
_cell.angle_gamma   90.00
#
_symmetry.space_group_name_H-M   'P 1'
#
loop_
_entity.id
_entity.type
_entity.pdbx_description
1 polymer ?
#
loop_
_entity_poly.entity_id
_entity_poly.type
_entity_poly.pdbx_seq_one_letter_code
_entity_poly.pdbx_strand_id
1 'polypeptide(L)'
;SLSHTHTHTTATFMDSATESSLISKLQTSDIKSIHQLFSDYLHPFTDLTTAKTKKPKKSSKNADEDHRSTVRSIAKKFIPFLNRALSIIPKRLSETPKLDERLGLELFETYKLCLNCLDCIASQLSCKP
;
A
#
# COMPACT_ATOMS: atom_id res chain seq x y z
N SER A 1 30.53 19.74 25.90
CA SER A 1 29.32 19.99 25.10
C SER A 1 29.05 18.74 24.29
N LEU A 2 28.12 17.89 24.73
CA LEU A 2 27.87 16.60 24.10
C LEU A 2 27.03 16.76 22.83
N SER A 3 27.50 16.09 21.79
CA SER A 3 26.91 15.87 20.48
C SER A 3 25.51 15.26 20.57
N HIS A 4 24.53 15.83 19.89
CA HIS A 4 23.28 15.13 19.57
C HIS A 4 23.30 14.75 18.08
N THR A 5 23.62 13.49 17.82
CA THR A 5 23.52 12.85 16.50
C THR A 5 22.11 12.32 16.28
N HIS A 6 21.50 12.85 15.23
CA HIS A 6 20.50 12.30 14.30
C HIS A 6 19.98 10.86 14.54
N THR A 7 18.66 10.71 14.70
CA THR A 7 17.93 9.43 14.54
C THR A 7 16.57 9.65 13.89
N HIS A 8 16.53 9.95 12.58
CA HIS A 8 15.29 9.93 11.79
C HIS A 8 15.34 8.98 10.57
N THR A 9 16.40 8.18 10.40
CA THR A 9 16.72 7.53 9.12
C THR A 9 16.43 6.02 9.06
N THR A 10 16.10 5.35 10.16
CA THR A 10 15.95 3.87 10.17
C THR A 10 14.61 3.37 9.65
N ALA A 11 13.52 4.12 9.82
CA ALA A 11 12.18 3.68 9.45
C ALA A 11 11.91 3.69 7.92
N THR A 12 12.49 4.65 7.19
CA THR A 12 12.31 4.76 5.73
C THR A 12 13.14 3.75 4.94
N PHE A 13 14.29 3.32 5.46
CA PHE A 13 15.15 2.36 4.79
C PHE A 13 14.56 0.94 4.78
N MET A 14 13.98 0.49 5.91
CA MET A 14 13.35 -0.84 5.98
C MET A 14 12.14 -0.95 5.04
N ASP A 15 11.38 0.13 4.91
CA ASP A 15 10.21 0.16 4.02
C ASP A 15 10.61 0.01 2.54
N SER A 16 11.65 0.72 2.11
CA SER A 16 12.19 0.62 0.74
C SER A 16 12.77 -0.76 0.41
N ALA A 17 13.42 -1.43 1.37
CA ALA A 17 13.92 -2.79 1.21
C ALA A 17 12.76 -3.80 1.07
N THR A 18 11.71 -3.65 1.89
CA THR A 18 10.49 -4.47 1.79
C THR A 18 9.77 -4.23 0.48
N GLU A 19 9.55 -2.98 0.06
CA GLU A 19 8.96 -2.64 -1.24
C GLU A 19 9.71 -3.31 -2.39
N SER A 20 11.04 -3.16 -2.40
CA SER A 20 11.89 -3.73 -3.44
C SER A 20 11.81 -5.26 -3.47
N SER A 21 11.75 -5.90 -2.30
CA SER A 21 11.58 -7.35 -2.18
C SER A 21 10.22 -7.81 -2.73
N LEU A 22 9.13 -7.12 -2.38
CA LEU A 22 7.78 -7.43 -2.87
C LEU A 22 7.67 -7.26 -4.39
N ILE A 23 8.22 -6.16 -4.92
CA ILE A 23 8.25 -5.90 -6.36
C ILE A 23 9.11 -6.96 -7.07
N SER A 24 10.28 -7.29 -6.54
CA SER A 24 11.14 -8.33 -7.11
C SER A 24 10.41 -9.66 -7.15
N LYS A 25 9.69 -10.02 -6.08
CA LYS A 25 8.88 -11.25 -6.01
C LYS A 25 7.77 -11.28 -7.05
N LEU A 26 7.11 -10.16 -7.35
CA LEU A 26 6.13 -10.09 -8.45
C LEU A 26 6.74 -10.40 -9.83
N GLN A 27 8.04 -10.15 -10.00
CA GLN A 27 8.75 -10.35 -11.26
C GLN A 27 9.31 -11.77 -11.40
N THR A 28 9.29 -12.59 -10.35
CA THR A 28 9.72 -13.99 -10.41
C THR A 28 8.54 -14.93 -10.67
N SER A 29 8.84 -16.20 -10.98
CA SER A 29 7.82 -17.25 -11.12
C SER A 29 7.33 -17.80 -9.78
N ASP A 30 8.02 -17.52 -8.68
CA ASP A 30 7.64 -17.98 -7.33
C ASP A 30 6.85 -16.90 -6.58
N ILE A 31 5.60 -16.75 -6.97
CA ILE A 31 4.68 -15.77 -6.37
C ILE A 31 3.87 -16.34 -5.20
N LYS A 32 4.25 -17.50 -4.65
CA LYS A 32 3.54 -18.09 -3.51
C LYS A 32 3.44 -17.13 -2.33
N SER A 33 2.27 -17.03 -1.72
CA SER A 33 2.00 -16.15 -0.58
C SER A 33 2.18 -14.65 -0.88
N ILE A 34 2.27 -14.23 -2.16
CA ILE A 34 2.40 -12.82 -2.54
C ILE A 34 1.23 -11.99 -2.01
N HIS A 35 0.03 -12.57 -2.00
CA HIS A 35 -1.15 -11.86 -1.52
C HIS A 35 -1.05 -11.55 -0.02
N GLN A 36 -0.61 -12.52 0.79
CA GLN A 36 -0.39 -12.33 2.22
C GLN A 36 0.67 -11.26 2.48
N LEU A 37 1.80 -11.35 1.78
CA LEU A 37 2.90 -10.38 1.94
C LEU A 37 2.48 -8.95 1.59
N PHE A 38 1.67 -8.78 0.54
CA PHE A 38 1.07 -7.49 0.20
C PHE A 38 0.08 -7.03 1.26
N SER A 39 -0.75 -7.93 1.77
CA SER A 39 -1.73 -7.61 2.83
C SER A 39 -1.05 -7.13 4.10
N ASP A 40 0.05 -7.78 4.51
CA ASP A 40 0.84 -7.39 5.67
C ASP A 40 1.49 -6.01 5.48
N TYR A 41 2.06 -5.76 4.31
CA TYR A 41 2.69 -4.48 3.99
C TYR A 41 1.67 -3.32 3.85
N LEU A 42 0.50 -3.60 3.27
CA LEU A 42 -0.59 -2.63 3.07
C LEU A 42 -1.54 -2.55 4.27
N HIS A 43 -1.22 -3.20 5.39
CA HIS A 43 -2.02 -3.16 6.61
C HIS A 43 -2.45 -1.75 7.06
N PRO A 44 -1.62 -0.69 6.91
CA PRO A 44 -2.04 0.67 7.27
C PRO A 44 -3.31 1.18 6.57
N PHE A 45 -3.70 0.61 5.43
CA PHE A 45 -4.97 0.94 4.76
C PHE A 45 -6.20 0.32 5.44
N THR A 46 -6.02 -0.80 6.17
CA THR A 46 -7.08 -1.43 6.96
C THR A 46 -7.50 -0.55 8.13
N ASP A 47 -6.55 0.14 8.76
CA ASP A 47 -6.84 1.11 9.82
C ASP A 47 -7.65 2.31 9.29
N LEU A 48 -7.38 2.74 8.05
CA LEU A 48 -8.12 3.82 7.41
C LEU A 48 -9.59 3.45 7.12
N THR A 49 -9.87 2.21 6.73
CA THR A 49 -11.24 1.74 6.43
C THR A 49 -12.06 1.53 7.70
N THR A 50 -11.45 1.02 8.78
CA THR A 50 -12.11 0.87 10.08
C THR A 50 -12.38 2.21 10.77
N ALA A 51 -11.54 3.22 10.55
CA ALA A 51 -11.78 4.58 11.04
C ALA A 51 -13.01 5.25 10.39
N LYS A 52 -13.27 5.00 9.09
CA LYS A 52 -14.46 5.55 8.40
C LYS A 52 -15.78 4.98 8.93
N THR A 53 -15.78 3.77 9.49
CA THR A 53 -17.00 3.08 9.96
C THR A 53 -17.32 3.36 11.43
N LYS A 54 -16.31 3.70 12.24
CA LYS A 54 -16.51 4.14 13.62
C LYS A 54 -16.90 5.62 13.63
N LYS A 55 -18.21 5.91 13.51
CA LYS A 55 -18.77 7.25 13.73
C LYS A 55 -18.12 7.87 14.99
N PRO A 56 -17.33 8.96 14.87
CA PRO A 56 -16.82 9.63 16.06
C PRO A 56 -18.02 10.21 16.80
N LYS A 57 -18.26 9.74 18.03
CA LYS A 57 -19.33 10.23 18.92
C LYS A 57 -19.13 11.69 19.39
N LYS A 58 -18.22 12.45 18.78
CA LYS A 58 -18.00 13.87 19.02
C LYS A 58 -17.26 14.47 17.81
N SER A 59 -18.00 15.12 16.92
CA SER A 59 -17.49 15.87 15.77
C SER A 59 -16.69 17.08 16.27
N SER A 60 -15.39 16.89 16.51
CA SER A 60 -14.44 17.99 16.65
C SER A 60 -13.81 18.21 15.28
N LYS A 61 -13.82 19.46 14.80
CA LYS A 61 -13.21 19.90 13.54
C LYS A 61 -11.74 19.46 13.40
N ASN A 62 -11.06 19.21 14.53
CA ASN A 62 -9.68 18.74 14.57
C ASN A 62 -9.55 17.26 14.16
N ALA A 63 -10.54 16.41 14.45
CA ALA A 63 -10.47 14.97 14.15
C ALA A 63 -10.55 14.68 12.65
N ASP A 64 -11.33 15.47 11.90
CA ASP A 64 -11.43 15.35 10.45
C ASP A 64 -10.13 15.80 9.76
N GLU A 65 -9.50 16.88 10.24
CA GLU A 65 -8.21 17.35 9.73
C GLU A 65 -7.08 16.36 10.03
N ASP A 66 -7.03 15.80 11.25
CA ASP A 66 -6.07 14.77 11.63
C ASP A 66 -6.22 13.54 10.72
N HIS A 67 -7.45 13.06 10.49
CA HIS A 67 -7.71 11.94 9.58
C HIS A 67 -7.24 12.23 8.15
N ARG A 68 -7.55 13.42 7.60
CA ARG A 68 -7.08 13.82 6.25
C ARG A 68 -5.56 13.85 6.17
N SER A 69 -4.89 14.33 7.22
CA SER A 69 -3.43 14.38 7.29
C SER A 69 -2.81 12.99 7.27
N THR A 70 -3.37 12.04 8.03
CA THR A 70 -2.95 10.63 8.05
C THR A 70 -3.15 9.97 6.70
N VAL A 71 -4.33 10.15 6.08
CA VAL A 71 -4.63 9.60 4.76
C VAL A 71 -3.66 10.16 3.70
N ARG A 72 -3.35 11.46 3.75
CA ARG A 72 -2.37 12.09 2.84
C ARG A 72 -0.95 11.54 3.05
N SER A 73 -0.54 11.33 4.30
CA SER A 73 0.78 10.76 4.64
C SER A 73 0.91 9.34 4.08
N ILE A 74 -0.10 8.50 4.31
CA ILE A 74 -0.17 7.13 3.78
C ILE A 74 -0.19 7.15 2.25
N ALA A 75 -1.02 7.98 1.64
CA ALA A 75 -1.08 8.13 0.18
C ALA A 75 0.31 8.45 -0.41
N LYS A 76 0.99 9.49 0.10
CA LYS A 76 2.33 9.87 -0.38
C LYS A 76 3.34 8.73 -0.25
N LYS A 77 3.27 7.96 0.85
CA LYS A 77 4.16 6.84 1.10
C LYS A 77 3.93 5.69 0.10
N PHE A 78 2.68 5.25 -0.06
CA PHE A 78 2.37 3.99 -0.75
C PHE A 78 2.01 4.14 -2.24
N ILE A 79 1.66 5.34 -2.73
CA ILE A 79 1.31 5.54 -4.16
C ILE A 79 2.42 5.08 -5.12
N PRO A 80 3.71 5.42 -4.92
CA PRO A 80 4.77 4.96 -5.81
C PRO A 80 4.84 3.43 -5.91
N PHE A 81 4.73 2.75 -4.77
CA PHE A 81 4.68 1.29 -4.69
C PHE A 81 3.46 0.72 -5.40
N LEU A 82 2.26 1.24 -5.11
CA LEU A 82 1.00 0.78 -5.72
C LEU A 82 1.03 0.94 -7.25
N ASN A 83 1.48 2.10 -7.74
CA ASN A 83 1.61 2.33 -9.19
C ASN A 83 2.57 1.32 -9.84
N ARG A 84 3.69 1.03 -9.18
CA ARG A 84 4.66 0.05 -9.68
C ARG A 84 4.08 -1.35 -9.70
N ALA A 85 3.43 -1.78 -8.62
CA ALA A 85 2.76 -3.08 -8.55
C ALA A 85 1.66 -3.22 -9.61
N LEU A 86 0.80 -2.21 -9.76
CA LEU A 86 -0.27 -2.17 -10.76
C LEU A 86 0.24 -2.13 -12.21
N SER A 87 1.49 -1.72 -12.44
CA SER A 87 2.13 -1.80 -13.76
C SER A 87 2.68 -3.19 -14.09
N ILE A 88 2.94 -4.02 -13.07
CA ILE A 88 3.57 -5.34 -13.19
C ILE A 88 2.50 -6.43 -13.19
N ILE A 89 1.58 -6.40 -12.23
CA ILE A 89 0.60 -7.46 -12.00
C ILE A 89 -0.22 -7.80 -13.27
N PRO A 90 -0.83 -6.82 -13.99
CA PRO A 90 -1.58 -7.12 -15.20
C PRO A 90 -0.73 -7.77 -16.29
N LYS A 91 0.54 -7.36 -16.41
CA LYS A 91 1.47 -7.94 -17.39
C LYS A 91 1.72 -9.41 -17.07
N ARG A 92 2.04 -9.72 -15.81
CA ARG A 92 2.22 -11.08 -15.31
C ARG A 92 0.98 -11.96 -15.55
N LEU A 93 -0.23 -11.44 -15.34
CA LEU A 93 -1.48 -12.15 -15.62
C LEU A 93 -1.70 -12.45 -17.12
N SER A 94 -1.14 -11.61 -18.01
CA SER A 94 -1.25 -11.75 -19.46
C SER A 94 -0.11 -12.54 -20.11
N GLU A 95 0.88 -12.99 -19.35
CA GLU A 95 2.08 -13.65 -19.90
C GLU A 95 1.82 -15.05 -20.47
N THR A 96 2.67 -15.44 -21.43
CA THR A 96 2.74 -16.77 -22.04
C THR A 96 4.15 -17.38 -21.83
N PRO A 97 4.28 -18.65 -21.39
CA PRO A 97 3.21 -19.60 -21.10
C PRO A 97 2.35 -19.15 -19.92
N LYS A 98 1.09 -19.57 -19.92
CA LYS A 98 0.12 -19.15 -18.91
C LYS A 98 0.60 -19.58 -17.53
N LEU A 99 0.43 -18.67 -16.58
CA LEU A 99 0.67 -18.93 -15.17
C LEU A 99 -0.25 -20.07 -14.68
N ASP A 100 0.21 -20.83 -13.69
CA ASP A 100 -0.65 -21.78 -12.97
C ASP A 100 -1.90 -21.08 -12.43
N GLU A 101 -3.06 -21.74 -12.52
CA GLU A 101 -4.35 -21.13 -12.18
C GLU A 101 -4.41 -20.61 -10.74
N ARG A 102 -3.80 -21.33 -9.78
CA ARG A 102 -3.80 -20.92 -8.37
C ARG A 102 -2.94 -19.69 -8.16
N LEU A 103 -1.77 -19.66 -8.81
CA LEU A 103 -0.89 -18.49 -8.79
C LEU A 103 -1.56 -17.29 -9.50
N GLY A 104 -2.28 -17.53 -10.60
CA GLY A 104 -3.06 -16.51 -11.29
C GLY A 104 -4.15 -15.91 -10.43
N LEU A 105 -4.89 -16.74 -9.69
CA LEU A 105 -5.90 -16.28 -8.73
C LEU A 105 -5.27 -15.45 -7.61
N GLU A 106 -4.16 -15.92 -7.04
CA GLU A 106 -3.45 -15.20 -5.98
C GLU A 106 -2.99 -13.80 -6.44
N LEU A 107 -2.47 -13.73 -7.66
CA LEU A 107 -2.01 -12.49 -8.26
C LEU A 107 -3.18 -11.55 -8.58
N PHE A 108 -4.33 -12.08 -8.99
CA PHE A 108 -5.54 -11.32 -9.22
C PHE A 108 -6.15 -10.75 -7.93
N GLU A 109 -6.15 -11.52 -6.83
CA GLU A 109 -6.57 -11.00 -5.52
C GLU A 109 -5.61 -9.92 -5.01
N THR A 110 -4.31 -10.08 -5.26
CA THR A 110 -3.31 -9.04 -4.98
C THR A 110 -3.58 -7.75 -5.78
N TYR A 111 -3.97 -7.88 -7.06
CA TYR A 111 -4.35 -6.74 -7.90
C TYR A 111 -5.55 -5.99 -7.32
N LYS A 112 -6.60 -6.71 -6.93
CA LYS A 112 -7.80 -6.13 -6.28
C LYS A 112 -7.45 -5.42 -4.98
N LEU A 113 -6.58 -6.00 -4.15
CA LEU A 113 -6.12 -5.37 -2.92
C LEU A 113 -5.49 -3.99 -3.20
N CYS A 114 -4.58 -3.91 -4.18
CA CYS A 114 -3.96 -2.65 -4.58
C CYS A 114 -4.99 -1.61 -5.03
N LEU A 115 -6.00 -2.02 -5.81
CA LEU A 115 -7.09 -1.13 -6.24
C LEU A 115 -7.94 -0.63 -5.08
N ASN A 116 -8.27 -1.51 -4.12
CA ASN A 116 -9.00 -1.12 -2.91
C ASN A 116 -8.22 -0.10 -2.08
N CYS A 117 -6.89 -0.24 -1.98
CA CYS A 117 -6.04 0.75 -1.33
C CYS A 117 -6.10 2.11 -2.03
N LEU A 118 -6.08 2.14 -3.37
CA LEU A 118 -6.23 3.39 -4.13
C LEU A 118 -7.60 4.04 -3.92
N ASP A 119 -8.68 3.25 -3.91
CA ASP A 119 -10.03 3.76 -3.66
C ASP A 119 -10.14 4.41 -2.27
N CYS A 120 -9.48 3.83 -1.26
CA CYS A 120 -9.45 4.38 0.09
C CYS A 120 -8.91 5.82 0.17
N ILE A 121 -7.96 6.15 -0.71
CA ILE A 121 -7.26 7.46 -0.76
C ILE A 121 -7.73 8.35 -1.91
N ALA A 122 -8.61 7.87 -2.78
CA ALA A 122 -9.06 8.58 -3.99
C ALA A 122 -9.64 9.97 -3.69
N SER A 123 -10.38 10.12 -2.59
CA SER A 123 -10.94 11.40 -2.17
C SER A 123 -9.88 12.46 -1.83
N GLN A 124 -8.68 12.06 -1.39
CA GLN A 124 -7.56 12.97 -1.15
C GLN A 124 -6.78 13.31 -2.43
N LEU A 125 -6.86 12.46 -3.45
CA LEU A 125 -6.26 12.69 -4.77
C LEU A 125 -7.10 13.64 -5.63
N SER A 126 -8.40 13.71 -5.36
CA SER A 126 -9.33 14.62 -6.03
C SER A 126 -9.19 16.08 -5.59
N CYS A 127 -8.42 16.37 -4.54
CA CYS A 127 -8.07 17.75 -4.18
C CYS A 127 -7.18 18.35 -5.27
N LYS A 128 -7.80 19.16 -6.15
CA LYS A 128 -7.15 19.99 -7.17
C LYS A 128 -6.00 20.81 -6.56
N PRO A 129 -4.91 21.04 -7.32
CA PRO A 129 -3.81 21.91 -6.92
C PRO A 129 -4.27 23.36 -6.71
#